data_AF-A0A6C0M1I7-F1
#
_entry.id   AF-A0A6C0M1I7-F1
#
_cell.length_a   1.000
_cell.length_b   1.000
_cell.length_c   1.000
_cell.angle_alpha   90.00
_cell.angle_beta   90.00
_cell.angle_gamma   90.00
#
_symmetry.space_group_name_H-M   'P 1'
#
loop_
_entity.id
_entity.type
_entity.pdbx_description
1 polymer ?
#
loop_
_entity_poly.entity_id
_entity_poly.type
_entity_poly.pdbx_seq_one_letter_code
_entity_poly.pdbx_strand_id
1 'polypeptide(L)'
;MKKLSLLESINTSKLFLGIMMILLNLGSKYLVDEFSNTEEDHSRNIILRRIAVFAVCFVGTRDIVTSLILTSGFVILASGIERRPTPKPETKKLASPYTSDPPMFKA
;
A
#
# COMPACT_ATOMS: atom_id res chain seq x y z
N MET A 1 6.95 -22.04 -30.78
CA MET A 1 6.67 -20.61 -30.44
C MET A 1 5.17 -20.42 -30.15
N LYS A 2 4.67 -20.85 -28.99
CA LYS A 2 3.23 -20.74 -28.61
C LYS A 2 2.95 -19.70 -27.50
N LYS A 3 3.99 -19.09 -26.91
CA LYS A 3 3.83 -18.19 -25.74
C LYS A 3 3.27 -16.80 -26.08
N LEU A 4 3.46 -16.31 -27.31
CA LEU A 4 3.02 -14.98 -27.71
C LEU A 4 1.49 -14.89 -27.94
N SER A 5 0.87 -15.96 -28.47
CA SER A 5 -0.56 -15.94 -28.81
C SER A 5 -1.47 -15.87 -27.57
N LEU A 6 -1.04 -16.43 -26.44
CA LEU A 6 -1.79 -16.36 -25.19
C LEU A 6 -1.73 -14.97 -24.57
N LEU A 7 -0.58 -14.30 -24.61
CA LEU A 7 -0.43 -12.92 -24.14
C LEU A 7 -1.25 -11.96 -25.00
N GLU A 8 -1.21 -12.11 -26.33
CA GLU A 8 -2.08 -11.34 -27.24
C GLU A 8 -3.56 -11.57 -26.96
N SER A 9 -3.97 -12.82 -26.74
CA SER A 9 -5.36 -13.17 -26.46
C SER A 9 -5.85 -12.55 -25.14
N ILE A 10 -4.98 -12.46 -24.13
CA ILE A 10 -5.33 -11.85 -22.84
C ILE A 10 -5.36 -10.32 -22.95
N ASN A 11 -4.38 -9.72 -23.63
CA ASN A 11 -4.31 -8.28 -23.84
C ASN A 11 -5.49 -7.73 -24.66
N THR A 12 -5.97 -8.50 -25.64
CA THR A 12 -7.11 -8.11 -26.49
C THR A 12 -8.48 -8.51 -25.93
N SER A 13 -8.51 -9.33 -24.88
CA SER A 13 -9.77 -9.80 -24.30
C SER A 13 -10.53 -8.67 -23.60
N LYS A 14 -11.70 -8.34 -24.13
CA LYS A 14 -12.63 -7.35 -23.54
C LYS A 14 -13.06 -7.73 -22.13
N LEU A 15 -13.14 -9.03 -21.82
CA LEU A 15 -13.48 -9.51 -20.47
C LEU A 15 -12.38 -9.17 -19.47
N PHE A 16 -11.12 -9.39 -19.85
CA PHE A 16 -9.99 -9.07 -19.00
C PHE A 16 -9.91 -7.57 -18.73
N LEU A 17 -10.10 -6.74 -19.77
CA LEU A 17 -10.19 -5.29 -19.63
C LEU A 17 -11.34 -4.86 -18.69
N GLY A 18 -12.51 -5.48 -18.82
CA GLY A 18 -13.67 -5.21 -17.95
C GLY A 18 -13.40 -5.58 -16.48
N ILE A 19 -12.77 -6.73 -16.22
CA ILE A 19 -12.36 -7.13 -14.86
C ILE A 19 -11.40 -6.10 -14.28
N MET A 20 -10.41 -5.65 -15.06
CA MET A 20 -9.43 -4.66 -14.60
C MET A 20 -10.08 -3.29 -14.33
N MET A 21 -11.12 -2.91 -15.08
CA MET A 21 -11.92 -1.70 -14.82
C MET A 21 -12.67 -1.78 -13.49
N ILE A 22 -13.27 -2.92 -13.17
CA ILE A 22 -13.94 -3.14 -11.87
C ILE A 22 -12.91 -3.11 -10.75
N LEU A 23 -11.75 -3.74 -10.96
CA LEU A 23 -10.67 -3.80 -9.98
C LEU A 23 -10.10 -2.40 -9.69
N LEU A 24 -10.00 -1.55 -10.72
CA LEU A 24 -9.61 -0.15 -10.58
C LEU A 24 -10.66 0.66 -9.78
N ASN A 25 -11.94 0.41 -10.04
CA ASN A 25 -13.03 1.04 -9.28
C ASN A 25 -12.98 0.62 -7.80
N LEU A 26 -12.77 -0.68 -7.52
CA LEU A 26 -12.56 -1.20 -6.17
C LEU A 26 -11.32 -0.59 -5.52
N GLY A 27 -10.24 -0.47 -6.28
CA GLY A 27 -8.98 0.13 -5.88
C GLY A 27 -9.13 1.58 -5.40
N SER A 28 -10.13 2.35 -5.85
CA SER A 28 -10.33 3.73 -5.39
C SER A 28 -10.57 3.85 -3.88
N LYS A 29 -11.35 2.93 -3.29
CA LYS A 29 -11.61 2.89 -1.84
C LYS A 29 -10.37 2.44 -1.07
N TYR A 30 -9.71 1.38 -1.55
CA TYR A 30 -8.56 0.80 -0.87
C TYR A 30 -7.31 1.68 -1.00
N LEU A 31 -7.06 2.32 -2.14
CA LEU A 31 -5.93 3.25 -2.30
C LEU A 31 -6.07 4.45 -1.37
N VAL A 32 -7.26 5.05 -1.27
CA VAL A 32 -7.50 6.21 -0.40
C VAL A 32 -7.34 5.86 1.09
N ASP A 33 -7.91 4.73 1.51
CA ASP A 33 -7.80 4.24 2.90
C ASP A 33 -6.34 3.92 3.27
N GLU A 34 -5.59 3.38 2.33
CA GLU A 34 -4.18 3.01 2.48
C GLU A 34 -3.21 4.22 2.51
N PHE A 35 -3.64 5.40 2.02
CA PHE A 35 -2.95 6.67 2.26
C PHE A 35 -3.36 7.33 3.58
N SER A 36 -4.43 6.86 4.22
CA SER A 36 -4.99 7.43 5.45
C SER A 36 -4.44 6.74 6.72
N ASN A 37 -3.16 7.01 7.01
CA ASN A 37 -2.69 7.33 8.37
C ASN A 37 -2.49 6.27 9.47
N THR A 38 -2.35 4.97 9.20
CA THR A 38 -1.82 4.04 10.24
C THR A 38 -0.56 3.33 9.74
N GLU A 39 0.61 3.81 10.18
CA GLU A 39 1.95 3.27 9.89
C GLU A 39 2.04 1.75 10.15
N GLU A 40 1.28 1.24 11.10
CA GLU A 40 1.22 -0.18 11.50
C GLU A 40 0.51 -1.08 10.46
N ASP A 41 -0.43 -0.50 9.72
CA ASP A 41 -1.24 -1.21 8.72
C ASP A 41 -0.65 -1.11 7.31
N HIS A 42 0.24 -0.15 7.08
CA HIS A 42 0.93 0.08 5.80
C HIS A 42 1.66 -1.18 5.30
N SER A 43 2.29 -1.94 6.20
CA SER A 43 3.01 -3.16 5.84
C SER A 43 2.08 -4.32 5.49
N ARG A 44 0.85 -4.36 6.04
CA ARG A 44 -0.06 -5.51 5.89
C ARG A 44 -0.70 -5.56 4.50
N ASN A 45 -0.88 -4.42 3.86
CA ASN A 45 -1.64 -4.30 2.61
C ASN A 45 -0.79 -3.96 1.37
N ILE A 46 0.54 -4.06 1.47
CA ILE A 46 1.46 -3.76 0.35
C ILE A 46 1.15 -4.54 -0.94
N ILE A 47 0.56 -5.73 -0.84
CA ILE A 47 0.13 -6.54 -2.00
C ILE A 47 -1.05 -5.88 -2.70
N LEU A 48 -2.05 -5.41 -1.94
CA LEU A 48 -3.24 -4.73 -2.45
C LEU A 48 -2.85 -3.47 -3.21
N ARG A 49 -1.90 -2.70 -2.67
CA ARG A 49 -1.36 -1.50 -3.32
C ARG A 49 -0.67 -1.81 -4.66
N ARG A 50 0.13 -2.87 -4.72
CA ARG A 50 0.80 -3.32 -5.96
C ARG A 50 -0.20 -3.77 -7.01
N ILE A 51 -1.26 -4.49 -6.62
CA ILE A 51 -2.33 -4.93 -7.52
C ILE A 51 -3.11 -3.71 -8.06
N ALA A 52 -3.38 -2.72 -7.21
CA ALA A 52 -4.10 -1.52 -7.63
C ALA A 52 -3.29 -0.69 -8.65
N VAL A 53 -1.99 -0.46 -8.40
CA VAL A 53 -1.10 0.21 -9.36
C VAL A 53 -1.03 -0.57 -10.68
N PHE A 54 -0.91 -1.89 -10.60
CA PHE A 54 -0.94 -2.75 -11.78
C PHE A 54 -2.23 -2.59 -12.59
N ALA A 55 -3.39 -2.57 -11.93
CA ALA A 55 -4.68 -2.39 -12.60
C ALA A 55 -4.76 -1.03 -13.32
N VAL A 56 -4.28 0.06 -12.70
CA VAL A 56 -4.20 1.38 -13.32
C VAL A 56 -3.29 1.38 -14.55
N CYS A 57 -2.08 0.84 -14.41
CA CYS A 57 -1.14 0.75 -15.53
C CYS A 57 -1.67 -0.12 -16.67
N PHE A 58 -2.35 -1.23 -16.35
CA PHE A 58 -2.92 -2.12 -17.35
C PHE A 58 -4.09 -1.47 -18.10
N VAL A 59 -5.00 -0.78 -17.40
CA VAL A 59 -6.12 -0.08 -18.08
C VAL A 59 -5.59 1.02 -19.03
N GLY A 60 -4.52 1.71 -18.65
CA GLY A 60 -3.88 2.74 -19.48
C GLY A 60 -3.09 2.21 -20.67
N THR A 61 -2.43 1.04 -20.55
CA THR A 61 -1.54 0.49 -21.59
C THR A 61 -2.20 -0.60 -22.44
N ARG A 62 -3.21 -1.30 -21.90
CA ARG A 62 -3.84 -2.51 -22.48
C ARG A 62 -2.85 -3.64 -22.82
N ASP A 63 -1.69 -3.66 -22.16
CA ASP A 63 -0.67 -4.68 -22.34
C ASP A 63 -0.11 -5.11 -20.99
N ILE A 64 -0.27 -6.40 -20.67
CA ILE A 64 0.23 -7.04 -19.44
C ILE A 64 1.73 -6.85 -19.27
N VAL A 65 2.52 -6.96 -20.33
CA VAL A 65 4.00 -6.91 -20.21
C VAL A 65 4.42 -5.50 -19.87
N THR A 66 3.90 -4.53 -20.61
CA THR A 66 4.18 -3.11 -20.39
C THR A 66 3.67 -2.64 -19.03
N SER A 67 2.48 -3.09 -18.59
CA SER A 67 1.95 -2.71 -17.28
C SER A 67 2.74 -3.31 -16.11
N LEU A 68 3.29 -4.52 -16.26
CA LEU A 68 4.15 -5.14 -15.25
C LEU A 68 5.46 -4.36 -15.08
N ILE A 69 6.10 -3.98 -16.19
CA ILE A 69 7.33 -3.18 -16.19
C ILE A 69 7.08 -1.82 -15.52
N LEU A 70 5.98 -1.15 -15.88
CA LEU A 70 5.59 0.12 -15.26
C LEU A 70 5.38 -0.02 -13.76
N THR A 71 4.68 -1.07 -13.33
CA THR A 71 4.41 -1.34 -11.91
C THR A 71 5.72 -1.60 -11.16
N SER A 72 6.63 -2.38 -11.73
CA SER A 72 7.95 -2.61 -11.14
C SER A 72 8.76 -1.31 -10.99
N GLY A 73 8.78 -0.46 -12.03
CA GLY A 73 9.41 0.85 -11.96
C GLY A 73 8.81 1.74 -10.87
N PHE A 74 7.47 1.79 -10.78
CA PHE A 74 6.77 2.53 -9.74
C PHE A 74 7.12 2.03 -8.34
N VAL A 75 7.11 0.71 -8.11
CA VAL A 75 7.43 0.13 -6.79
C VAL A 75 8.86 0.48 -6.36
N ILE A 76 9.83 0.40 -7.28
CA ILE A 76 11.22 0.75 -6.98
C ILE A 76 11.33 2.23 -6.59
N LEU A 77 10.67 3.13 -7.32
CA LEU A 77 10.68 4.56 -7.02
C LEU A 77 9.98 4.86 -5.69
N ALA A 78 8.81 4.27 -5.45
CA ALA A 78 8.06 4.43 -4.22
C ALA A 78 8.85 3.91 -3.00
N SER A 79 9.44 2.72 -3.10
CA SER A 79 10.28 2.16 -2.04
C SER A 79 11.59 2.93 -1.85
N GLY A 80 12.12 3.57 -2.89
CA GLY A 80 13.33 4.38 -2.82
C GLY A 80 13.11 5.71 -2.08
N ILE A 81 11.91 6.29 -2.17
CA ILE A 81 11.59 7.61 -1.60
C ILE A 81 11.15 7.54 -0.13
N GLU A 82 10.61 6.40 0.30
CA GLU A 82 10.07 6.15 1.65
C GLU A 82 11.17 5.87 2.67
N ARG A 83 12.15 6.77 2.77
CA ARG A 83 13.17 6.76 3.83
C ARG A 83 12.93 7.90 4.80
N ARG A 84 11.75 7.95 5.41
CA ARG A 84 11.55 8.83 6.56
C ARG A 84 11.78 7.99 7.82
N PRO A 85 12.84 8.23 8.60
CA PRO A 85 12.95 7.60 9.90
C PRO A 85 11.74 8.07 10.72
N THR A 86 10.86 7.15 11.06
CA THR A 86 9.76 7.44 11.98
C THR A 86 10.37 7.85 13.32
N PRO A 87 9.96 8.98 13.93
CA PRO A 87 10.35 9.27 15.29
C PRO A 87 9.80 8.14 16.15
N LYS A 88 10.69 7.37 16.80
CA LYS A 88 10.28 6.39 17.82
C LYS A 88 9.35 7.10 18.80
N PRO A 89 8.19 6.53 19.14
CA PRO A 89 7.37 7.11 20.20
C PRO A 89 8.27 7.21 21.43
N GLU A 90 8.53 8.43 21.88
CA GLU A 90 9.21 8.67 23.13
C GLU A 90 8.44 7.88 24.17
N THR A 91 9.10 6.92 24.83
CA THR A 91 8.56 6.26 25.99
C THR A 91 8.30 7.35 27.02
N LYS A 92 7.08 7.88 27.03
CA LYS A 92 6.59 8.69 28.14
C LYS A 92 6.77 7.79 29.35
N LYS A 93 7.82 8.07 30.14
CA LYS A 93 7.95 7.51 31.47
C LYS A 93 6.64 7.84 32.14
N LEU A 94 5.83 6.81 32.34
CA LEU A 94 4.55 6.90 33.01
C LEU A 94 4.88 7.41 34.41
N ALA A 95 4.76 8.71 34.64
CA ALA A 95 4.87 9.26 35.97
C ALA A 95 3.75 8.61 36.78
N SER A 96 4.12 7.71 37.68
CA SER A 96 3.16 7.05 38.57
C SER A 96 2.39 8.13 39.34
N PRO A 97 1.04 8.10 39.34
CA PRO A 97 0.23 9.11 40.03
C PRO A 97 0.43 9.12 41.56
N TYR A 98 1.18 8.17 42.11
CA TYR A 98 1.31 7.95 43.55
C TYR A 98 2.62 8.47 44.15
N THR A 99 3.35 9.37 43.46
CA THR A 99 4.57 9.98 44.03
C THR A 99 4.30 11.09 45.05
N SER A 100 3.05 11.40 45.38
CA SER A 100 2.77 12.23 46.56
C SER A 100 2.78 11.31 47.78
N ASP A 101 3.93 11.21 48.45
CA ASP A 101 4.01 10.59 49.77
C ASP A 101 2.92 11.22 50.66
N PRO A 102 2.05 10.43 51.30
CA PRO A 102 1.04 11.00 52.19
C PRO A 102 1.75 11.78 53.30
N PRO A 103 1.25 12.96 53.70
CA PRO A 103 1.88 13.73 54.76
C PRO A 103 1.91 12.87 56.03
N MET A 104 3.12 12.47 56.42
CA MET A 104 3.36 11.78 57.69
C MET A 104 2.77 12.64 58.79
N PHE A 105 1.75 12.11 59.48
CA PHE A 105 1.19 12.75 60.66
C PHE A 105 2.32 12.89 61.67
N LYS A 106 2.83 14.11 61.84
CA LYS A 106 3.84 14.40 62.86
C LYS A 106 3.13 14.30 64.21
N ALA A 107 3.51 13.28 64.98
CA ALA A 107 3.16 13.10 66.38
C ALA A 107 3.81 14.17 67.26
#